data_AF-A0A1I1ZRQ0-F1
#
_entry.id   AF-A0A1I1ZRQ0-F1
#
_cell.length_a   1.000
_cell.length_b   1.000
_cell.length_c   1.000
_cell.angle_alpha   90.00
_cell.angle_beta   90.00
_cell.angle_gamma   90.00
#
_symmetry.space_group_name_H-M   'P 1'
#
loop_
_entity.id
_entity.type
_entity.pdbx_description
1 polymer ?
#
loop_
_entity_poly.entity_id
_entity_poly.type
_entity_poly.pdbx_seq_one_letter_code
_entity_poly.pdbx_strand_id
1 'polypeptide(L)'
;MATFSTAALSAVATVGTWLAAHRSAKTADTVARIEQDRWHAGLLPQFQITIERAEGDRATLSVRLVGPLPLCHLDEVRLKVVPSDDMSRTVTFTGGPSQEQVDAQVWGPLRFTPGADGAGVTGQSVAPFSLQVGTGRPFSLERRRAPPAAGRGPRQALARRLAEQAAATRPDVQARGLQDVDGALRSRST
;
A
#
# COMPACT_ATOMS: atom_id res chain seq x y z
N MET A 1 -59.25 -36.95 -36.22
CA MET A 1 -59.16 -36.00 -35.09
C MET A 1 -57.87 -36.18 -34.28
N ALA A 2 -56.70 -36.46 -34.89
CA ALA A 2 -55.46 -36.77 -34.15
C ALA A 2 -54.29 -35.80 -34.41
N THR A 3 -54.38 -34.95 -35.43
CA THR A 3 -53.33 -34.00 -35.84
C THR A 3 -53.32 -32.70 -35.03
N PHE A 4 -54.48 -32.27 -34.52
CA PHE A 4 -54.58 -31.06 -33.69
C PHE A 4 -53.89 -31.21 -32.32
N SER A 5 -53.92 -32.41 -31.73
CA SER A 5 -53.32 -32.70 -30.43
C SER A 5 -51.78 -32.64 -30.48
N THR A 6 -51.16 -33.19 -31.51
CA THR A 6 -49.69 -33.16 -31.68
C THR A 6 -49.19 -31.74 -31.95
N ALA A 7 -49.92 -30.95 -32.75
CA ALA A 7 -49.57 -29.56 -33.03
C ALA A 7 -49.64 -28.69 -31.75
N ALA A 8 -50.72 -28.81 -30.97
CA ALA A 8 -50.88 -28.08 -29.71
C ALA A 8 -49.79 -28.44 -28.68
N LEU A 9 -49.45 -29.73 -28.55
CA LEU A 9 -48.37 -30.18 -27.67
C LEU A 9 -46.99 -29.65 -28.11
N SER A 10 -46.72 -29.61 -29.42
CA SER A 10 -45.45 -29.10 -29.96
C SER A 10 -45.29 -27.59 -29.78
N ALA A 11 -46.38 -26.82 -29.85
CA ALA A 11 -46.37 -25.38 -29.60
C ALA A 11 -46.05 -25.08 -28.13
N VAL A 12 -46.68 -25.80 -27.19
CA VAL A 12 -46.39 -25.69 -25.76
C VAL A 12 -44.95 -26.10 -25.43
N ALA A 13 -44.46 -27.18 -26.05
CA ALA A 13 -43.08 -27.60 -25.90
C ALA A 13 -42.10 -26.55 -26.41
N THR A 14 -42.34 -25.98 -27.61
CA THR A 14 -41.49 -24.94 -28.20
C THR A 14 -41.44 -23.69 -27.32
N VAL A 15 -42.58 -23.20 -26.82
CA VAL A 15 -42.63 -22.07 -25.90
C VAL A 15 -41.89 -22.39 -24.59
N GLY A 16 -42.05 -23.59 -24.06
CA GLY A 16 -41.32 -24.06 -22.88
C GLY A 16 -39.81 -24.08 -23.09
N THR A 17 -39.34 -24.58 -24.24
CA THR A 17 -37.90 -24.59 -24.59
C THR A 17 -37.34 -23.19 -24.76
N TRP A 18 -38.09 -22.26 -25.36
CA TRP A 18 -37.65 -20.87 -25.52
C TRP A 18 -37.51 -20.15 -24.17
N LEU A 19 -38.49 -20.31 -23.28
CA LEU A 19 -38.42 -19.77 -21.91
C LEU A 19 -37.24 -20.36 -21.12
N ALA A 20 -37.00 -21.67 -21.24
CA ALA A 20 -35.88 -22.34 -20.59
C ALA A 20 -34.52 -21.89 -21.16
N ALA A 21 -34.42 -21.72 -22.48
CA ALA A 21 -33.23 -21.21 -23.15
C ALA A 21 -32.95 -19.76 -22.75
N HIS A 22 -33.98 -18.92 -22.68
CA HIS A 22 -33.83 -17.52 -22.28
C HIS A 22 -33.40 -17.38 -20.81
N ARG A 23 -33.94 -18.21 -19.92
CA ARG A 23 -33.51 -18.27 -18.52
C ARG A 23 -32.07 -18.77 -18.39
N SER A 24 -31.69 -19.81 -19.14
CA SER A 24 -30.30 -20.31 -19.16
C SER A 24 -29.32 -19.27 -19.69
N ALA A 25 -29.66 -18.55 -20.75
CA ALA A 25 -28.82 -17.48 -21.29
C ALA A 25 -28.60 -16.37 -20.25
N LYS A 26 -29.63 -15.96 -19.52
CA LYS A 26 -29.53 -14.95 -18.46
C LYS A 26 -28.68 -15.42 -17.27
N THR A 27 -28.76 -16.71 -16.90
CA THR A 27 -27.89 -17.29 -15.87
C THR A 27 -26.44 -17.37 -16.34
N ALA A 28 -26.20 -17.82 -17.57
CA ALA A 28 -24.87 -17.89 -18.16
C ALA A 28 -24.19 -16.51 -18.21
N ASP A 29 -24.93 -15.46 -18.59
CA ASP A 29 -24.46 -14.08 -18.61
C ASP A 29 -24.08 -13.57 -17.21
N THR A 30 -24.88 -13.90 -16.19
CA THR A 30 -24.58 -13.54 -14.80
C THR A 30 -23.34 -14.26 -14.26
N VAL A 31 -23.20 -15.55 -14.54
CA VAL A 31 -22.02 -16.33 -14.14
C VAL A 31 -20.78 -15.85 -14.88
N ALA A 32 -20.87 -15.59 -16.19
CA ALA A 32 -19.77 -15.05 -16.98
C ALA A 32 -19.28 -13.71 -16.41
N ARG A 33 -20.20 -12.83 -16.02
CA ARG A 33 -19.86 -11.56 -15.37
C ARG A 33 -19.16 -11.76 -14.01
N ILE A 34 -19.66 -12.65 -13.16
CA ILE A 34 -19.05 -12.95 -11.85
C ILE A 34 -17.65 -13.55 -12.03
N GLU A 35 -17.48 -14.47 -12.99
CA GLU A 35 -16.17 -15.05 -13.30
C GLU A 35 -15.21 -14.02 -13.90
N GLN A 36 -15.72 -13.11 -14.73
CA GLN A 36 -14.94 -12.00 -15.25
C GLN A 36 -14.46 -11.07 -14.13
N ASP A 37 -15.35 -10.68 -13.20
CA ASP A 37 -14.99 -9.87 -12.03
C ASP A 37 -13.97 -10.59 -11.13
N ARG A 38 -14.13 -11.90 -10.94
CA ARG A 38 -13.20 -12.75 -10.18
C ARG A 38 -11.83 -12.86 -10.86
N TRP A 39 -11.81 -12.99 -12.18
CA TRP A 39 -10.59 -12.99 -12.98
C TRP A 39 -9.85 -11.65 -12.88
N HIS A 40 -10.57 -10.52 -12.95
CA HIS A 40 -9.98 -9.20 -12.84
C HIS A 40 -9.36 -8.95 -11.45
N ALA A 41 -10.02 -9.39 -10.37
CA ALA A 41 -9.46 -9.32 -9.03
C ALA A 41 -8.23 -10.22 -8.84
N GLY A 42 -8.13 -11.32 -9.61
CA GLY A 42 -7.04 -12.28 -9.58
C GLY A 42 -5.74 -11.83 -10.26
N LEU A 43 -5.70 -10.65 -10.88
CA LEU A 43 -4.53 -10.12 -11.62
C LEU A 43 -3.82 -8.95 -10.92
N LEU A 44 -4.18 -8.65 -9.67
CA LEU A 44 -3.54 -7.58 -8.92
C LEU A 44 -2.05 -7.88 -8.67
N PRO A 45 -1.10 -7.06 -9.17
CA PRO A 45 0.33 -7.33 -9.01
C PRO A 45 0.79 -7.34 -7.56
N GLN A 46 1.61 -8.33 -7.22
CA GLN A 46 2.22 -8.48 -5.91
C GLN A 46 3.72 -8.25 -6.02
N PHE A 47 4.21 -7.22 -5.35
CA PHE A 47 5.62 -6.88 -5.33
C PHE A 47 6.26 -7.24 -3.99
N GLN A 48 7.47 -7.76 -4.05
CA GLN A 48 8.39 -7.80 -2.93
C GLN A 48 9.46 -6.73 -3.15
N ILE A 49 9.58 -5.81 -2.19
CA ILE A 49 10.45 -4.65 -2.27
C ILE A 49 11.37 -4.66 -1.05
N THR A 50 12.69 -4.72 -1.27
CA THR A 50 13.68 -4.70 -0.20
C THR A 50 14.74 -3.63 -0.47
N ILE A 51 15.26 -3.02 0.59
CA ILE A 51 16.39 -2.11 0.51
C ILE A 51 17.49 -2.65 1.41
N GLU A 52 18.65 -2.94 0.82
CA GLU A 52 19.82 -3.44 1.52
C GLU A 52 20.90 -2.36 1.48
N ARG A 53 21.46 -2.00 2.65
CA ARG A 53 22.56 -1.04 2.70
C ARG A 53 23.86 -1.75 2.31
N ALA A 54 24.61 -1.13 1.42
CA ALA A 54 25.99 -1.49 1.14
C ALA A 54 26.93 -0.63 1.99
N GLU A 55 28.23 -0.84 1.85
CA GLU A 55 29.23 -0.04 2.55
C GLU A 55 29.17 1.45 2.12
N GLY A 56 29.37 2.36 3.08
CA GLY A 56 29.34 3.80 2.85
C GLY A 56 27.93 4.37 2.59
N ASP A 57 27.82 5.23 1.58
CA ASP A 57 26.58 5.93 1.21
C ASP A 57 25.79 5.20 0.10
N ARG A 58 26.02 3.90 -0.10
CA ARG A 58 25.35 3.09 -1.14
C ARG A 58 24.30 2.17 -0.54
N ALA A 59 23.26 1.90 -1.31
CA ALA A 59 22.26 0.87 -1.00
C ALA A 59 21.73 0.27 -2.31
N THR A 60 21.09 -0.89 -2.22
CA THR A 60 20.46 -1.56 -3.36
C THR A 60 18.97 -1.72 -3.06
N LEU A 61 18.13 -1.24 -3.96
CA LEU A 61 16.70 -1.51 -3.97
C LEU A 61 16.44 -2.72 -4.86
N SER A 62 15.86 -3.77 -4.31
CA SER A 62 15.41 -4.92 -5.09
C SER A 62 13.89 -4.86 -5.25
N VAL A 63 13.41 -4.85 -6.50
CA VAL A 63 11.98 -4.92 -6.83
C VAL A 63 11.70 -6.22 -7.55
N ARG A 64 10.87 -7.08 -6.96
CA ARG A 64 10.50 -8.39 -7.51
C ARG A 64 8.99 -8.48 -7.69
N LEU A 65 8.53 -8.92 -8.85
CA LEU A 65 7.13 -9.27 -9.07
C LEU A 65 6.95 -10.72 -8.64
N VAL A 66 6.33 -10.95 -7.49
CA VAL A 66 6.20 -12.31 -6.93
C VAL A 66 4.92 -13.01 -7.39
N GLY A 67 3.94 -12.27 -7.88
CA GLY A 67 2.70 -12.85 -8.36
C GLY A 67 1.65 -11.82 -8.70
N PRO A 68 0.40 -12.28 -8.88
CA PRO A 68 -0.04 -13.68 -8.90
C PRO A 68 0.43 -14.39 -10.19
N LEU A 69 0.59 -15.72 -10.17
CA LEU A 69 1.13 -16.48 -11.31
C LEU A 69 0.37 -16.22 -12.64
N PRO A 70 -0.98 -16.12 -12.66
CA PRO A 70 -1.73 -15.82 -13.88
C PRO A 70 -1.39 -14.46 -14.51
N LEU A 71 -0.83 -13.50 -13.75
CA LEU A 71 -0.39 -12.21 -14.28
C LEU A 71 0.72 -12.37 -15.32
N CYS A 72 1.56 -13.40 -15.19
CA CYS A 72 2.71 -13.73 -16.05
C CYS A 72 3.80 -12.65 -16.11
N HIS A 73 3.47 -11.41 -16.49
CA HIS A 73 4.38 -10.28 -16.60
C HIS A 73 3.64 -8.93 -16.51
N LEU A 74 4.42 -7.87 -16.31
CA LEU A 74 4.02 -6.49 -16.49
C LEU A 74 4.89 -5.87 -17.59
N ASP A 75 4.26 -5.25 -18.58
CA ASP A 75 4.96 -4.53 -19.65
C ASP A 75 5.68 -3.28 -19.13
N GLU A 76 5.07 -2.62 -18.14
CA GLU A 76 5.54 -1.33 -17.66
C GLU A 76 5.43 -1.19 -16.14
N VAL A 77 6.58 -1.01 -15.51
CA VAL A 77 6.74 -0.67 -14.10
C VAL A 77 7.46 0.67 -14.01
N ARG A 78 6.89 1.60 -13.23
CA ARG A 78 7.49 2.92 -12.96
C ARG A 78 7.83 3.02 -11.49
N LEU A 79 9.08 3.38 -11.18
CA LEU A 79 9.51 3.67 -9.81
C LEU A 79 9.81 5.15 -9.66
N LYS A 80 9.27 5.75 -8.60
CA LYS A 80 9.48 7.15 -8.24
C LYS A 80 9.70 7.26 -6.73
N VAL A 81 10.74 8.00 -6.33
CA VAL A 81 10.94 8.40 -4.94
C VAL A 81 10.03 9.58 -4.65
N VAL A 82 9.13 9.39 -3.70
CA VAL A 82 8.22 10.42 -3.21
C VAL A 82 8.69 10.94 -1.85
N PRO A 83 8.43 12.22 -1.52
CA PRO A 83 8.62 12.71 -0.15
C PRO A 83 7.79 11.86 0.82
N SER A 84 8.40 11.50 1.95
CA SER A 84 7.72 10.74 3.00
C SER A 84 7.06 11.64 4.05
N ASP A 85 7.26 12.95 3.97
CA ASP A 85 6.73 13.92 4.92
C ASP A 85 5.53 14.68 4.32
N ASP A 86 4.65 15.17 5.19
CA ASP A 86 3.47 15.96 4.83
C ASP A 86 3.82 17.44 4.61
N MET A 87 5.10 17.78 4.39
CA MET A 87 5.50 19.16 4.20
C MET A 87 5.13 19.64 2.79
N SER A 88 4.24 20.64 2.73
CA SER A 88 4.02 21.41 1.51
C SER A 88 5.25 22.25 1.18
N ARG A 89 5.73 22.14 -0.05
CA ARG A 89 6.93 22.83 -0.56
C ARG A 89 6.56 23.77 -1.69
N THR A 90 5.65 24.69 -1.41
CA THR A 90 5.26 25.74 -2.35
C THR A 90 6.36 26.80 -2.42
N VAL A 91 6.80 27.14 -3.64
CA VAL A 91 7.75 28.23 -3.85
C VAL A 91 7.08 29.56 -3.51
N THR A 92 7.58 30.25 -2.49
CA THR A 92 7.05 31.53 -2.01
C THR A 92 7.86 32.74 -2.42
N PHE A 93 9.05 32.56 -3.02
CA PHE A 93 9.97 33.66 -3.33
C PHE A 93 10.24 33.78 -4.83
N THR A 94 10.10 35.00 -5.36
CA THR A 94 10.46 35.36 -6.75
C THR A 94 11.98 35.38 -6.92
N GLY A 95 12.49 34.60 -7.86
CA GLY A 95 13.93 34.42 -8.10
C GLY A 95 14.55 33.16 -7.47
N GLY A 96 13.74 32.34 -6.79
CA GLY A 96 14.13 31.00 -6.35
C GLY A 96 13.95 29.92 -7.42
N PRO A 97 14.23 28.64 -7.09
CA PRO A 97 13.94 27.52 -7.98
C PRO A 97 12.46 27.49 -8.35
N SER A 98 12.14 27.11 -9.59
CA SER A 98 10.75 26.97 -10.02
C SER A 98 10.05 25.84 -9.25
N GLN A 99 8.71 25.86 -9.22
CA GLN A 99 7.94 24.79 -8.57
C GLN A 99 8.28 23.42 -9.18
N GLU A 100 8.48 23.35 -10.50
CA GLU A 100 8.91 22.14 -11.20
C GLU A 100 10.26 21.61 -10.70
N GLN A 101 11.21 22.50 -10.42
CA GLN A 101 12.52 22.12 -9.86
C GLN A 101 12.39 21.60 -8.42
N VAL A 102 11.48 22.20 -7.63
CA VAL A 102 11.19 21.76 -6.25
C VAL A 102 10.48 20.40 -6.23
N ASP A 103 9.57 20.14 -7.18
CA ASP A 103 8.84 18.87 -7.28
C ASP A 103 9.71 17.74 -7.85
N ALA A 104 10.67 18.06 -8.72
CA ALA A 104 11.66 17.12 -9.24
C ALA A 104 12.73 16.73 -8.21
N GLN A 105 12.86 17.51 -7.14
CA GLN A 105 13.86 17.28 -6.10
C GLN A 105 13.48 16.10 -5.21
N VAL A 106 14.44 15.19 -4.98
CA VAL A 106 14.30 14.14 -3.96
C VAL A 106 14.57 14.73 -2.58
N TRP A 107 13.57 14.69 -1.70
CA TRP A 107 13.63 15.24 -0.34
C TRP A 107 13.99 14.22 0.74
N GLY A 108 14.07 12.93 0.38
CA GLY A 108 14.42 11.84 1.27
C GLY A 108 15.92 11.57 1.41
N PRO A 109 16.31 10.69 2.36
CA PRO A 109 17.71 10.33 2.60
C PRO A 109 18.32 9.46 1.50
N LEU A 110 17.49 8.81 0.68
CA LEU A 110 17.92 7.95 -0.43
C LEU A 110 17.35 8.48 -1.74
N ARG A 111 18.16 8.39 -2.80
CA ARG A 111 17.73 8.60 -4.18
C ARG A 111 18.32 7.50 -5.06
N PHE A 112 17.76 7.30 -6.25
CA PHE A 112 18.44 6.49 -7.26
C PHE A 112 19.77 7.14 -7.63
N THR A 113 20.80 6.33 -7.82
CA THR A 113 22.11 6.79 -8.28
C THR A 113 21.95 7.36 -9.69
N PRO A 114 22.14 8.68 -9.92
CA PRO A 114 21.91 9.26 -11.24
C PRO A 114 22.77 8.60 -12.31
N GLY A 115 22.15 8.24 -13.45
CA GLY A 115 22.83 7.58 -14.56
C GLY A 115 23.06 6.06 -14.39
N ALA A 116 22.74 5.48 -13.23
CA ALA A 116 22.77 4.03 -13.02
C ALA A 116 21.38 3.42 -13.16
N ASP A 117 21.29 2.19 -13.67
CA ASP A 117 20.05 1.39 -13.72
C ASP A 117 18.85 2.08 -14.38
N GLY A 118 19.11 3.03 -15.30
CA GLY A 118 18.09 3.84 -15.96
C GLY A 118 17.59 5.03 -15.14
N ALA A 119 18.24 5.38 -14.03
CA ALA A 119 17.90 6.53 -13.21
C ALA A 119 18.09 7.85 -13.96
N GLY A 120 17.08 8.71 -13.86
CA GLY A 120 17.15 10.08 -14.38
C GLY A 120 18.19 10.93 -13.65
N VAL A 121 18.51 12.10 -14.21
CA VAL A 121 19.57 13.00 -13.71
C VAL A 121 19.35 13.47 -12.26
N THR A 122 18.09 13.55 -11.81
CA THR A 122 17.75 13.96 -10.44
C THR A 122 17.86 12.81 -9.43
N GLY A 123 17.88 11.56 -9.90
CA GLY A 123 17.75 10.36 -9.08
C GLY A 123 16.35 10.15 -8.50
N GLN A 124 15.32 10.88 -8.97
CA GLN A 124 13.94 10.74 -8.47
C GLN A 124 13.22 9.53 -9.05
N SER A 125 13.50 9.18 -10.30
CA SER A 125 12.83 8.09 -11.01
C SER A 125 13.83 7.31 -11.86
N VAL A 126 13.40 6.13 -12.27
CA VAL A 126 14.07 5.30 -13.27
C VAL A 126 13.22 5.21 -14.53
N ALA A 127 13.86 4.93 -15.66
CA ALA A 127 13.18 4.62 -16.91
C ALA A 127 12.21 3.44 -16.71
N PRO A 128 11.01 3.48 -17.32
CA PRO A 128 10.06 2.37 -17.25
C PRO A 128 10.68 1.05 -17.71
N PHE A 129 10.25 -0.06 -17.10
CA PHE A 129 10.77 -1.38 -17.43
C PHE A 129 9.72 -2.48 -17.26
N SER A 130 9.89 -3.58 -17.99
CA SER A 130 9.05 -4.76 -17.86
C SER A 130 9.55 -5.69 -16.74
N LEU A 131 8.65 -6.44 -16.11
CA LEU A 131 9.01 -7.42 -15.09
C LEU A 131 8.16 -8.69 -15.23
N GLN A 132 8.80 -9.86 -15.22
CA GLN A 132 8.11 -11.15 -15.25
C GLN A 132 7.84 -11.65 -13.83
N VAL A 133 6.74 -12.36 -13.63
CA VAL A 133 6.45 -13.00 -12.34
C VAL A 133 7.58 -13.97 -11.99
N GLY A 134 8.03 -13.93 -10.73
CA GLY A 134 9.18 -14.68 -10.23
C GLY A 134 10.53 -13.98 -10.42
N THR A 135 10.60 -12.94 -11.25
CA THR A 135 11.83 -12.18 -11.52
C THR A 135 11.90 -10.87 -10.74
N GLY A 136 13.11 -10.37 -10.53
CA GLY A 136 13.35 -9.09 -9.88
C GLY A 136 14.48 -8.33 -10.53
N ARG A 137 14.49 -7.02 -10.28
CA ARG A 137 15.50 -6.10 -10.79
C ARG A 137 16.09 -5.28 -9.64
N PRO A 138 17.42 -5.25 -9.48
CA PRO A 138 18.08 -4.37 -8.54
C PRO A 138 18.23 -2.95 -9.11
N PHE A 139 18.25 -1.97 -8.22
CA PHE A 139 18.53 -0.57 -8.53
C PHE A 139 19.50 0.02 -7.51
N SER A 140 20.51 0.70 -8.02
CA SER A 140 21.52 1.38 -7.21
C SER A 140 20.93 2.62 -6.57
N LEU A 141 20.94 2.66 -5.25
CA LEU A 141 20.59 3.82 -4.45
C LEU A 141 21.85 4.45 -3.88
N GLU A 142 21.80 5.76 -3.72
CA GLU A 142 22.81 6.51 -2.97
C GLU A 142 22.15 7.37 -1.91
N ARG A 143 22.87 7.57 -0.81
CA ARG A 143 22.47 8.45 0.26
C ARG A 143 22.65 9.88 -0.19
N ARG A 144 21.57 10.65 -0.17
CA ARG A 144 21.69 12.10 -0.30
C ARG A 144 22.24 12.64 1.01
N ARG A 145 23.40 13.30 0.97
CA ARG A 145 23.78 14.22 2.06
C ARG A 145 22.69 15.29 2.12
N ALA A 146 21.98 15.35 3.25
CA ALA A 146 21.01 16.40 3.49
C ALA A 146 21.68 17.75 3.20
N PRO A 147 20.99 18.70 2.52
CA PRO A 147 21.50 20.06 2.41
C PRO A 147 21.89 20.56 3.81
N PRO A 148 23.04 21.25 3.97
CA PRO A 148 23.37 21.89 5.24
C PRO A 148 22.16 22.74 5.64
N ALA A 149 21.64 22.46 6.83
CA ALA A 149 20.28 22.77 7.25
C ALA A 149 19.76 24.13 6.74
N ALA A 150 18.64 24.11 6.02
CA ALA A 150 17.69 25.20 6.10
C ALA A 150 17.11 25.17 7.53
N GLY A 151 17.79 25.86 8.45
CA GLY A 151 17.29 26.14 9.79
C GLY A 151 17.28 24.95 10.76
N ARG A 152 17.95 25.15 11.88
CA ARG A 152 17.74 24.44 13.14
C ARG A 152 16.23 24.29 13.46
N GLY A 153 15.74 23.05 13.54
CA GLY A 153 14.54 22.67 14.31
C GLY A 153 13.44 21.90 13.55
N PRO A 154 13.47 20.55 13.59
CA PRO A 154 12.23 19.83 13.98
C PRO A 154 12.46 18.65 14.96
N ARG A 155 13.70 18.17 15.13
CA ARG A 155 13.98 17.03 16.02
C ARG A 155 13.77 17.33 17.50
N GLN A 156 14.06 18.57 17.93
CA GLN A 156 13.78 19.00 19.31
C GLN A 156 12.29 19.24 19.56
N ALA A 157 11.51 19.61 18.54
CA ALA A 157 10.07 19.82 18.67
C ALA A 157 9.33 18.49 18.85
N LEU A 158 9.74 17.44 18.14
CA LEU A 158 9.20 16.08 18.32
C LEU A 158 9.63 15.50 19.68
N ALA A 159 10.90 15.65 20.07
CA ALA A 159 11.38 15.20 21.38
C ALA A 159 10.66 15.92 22.54
N ARG A 160 10.37 17.21 22.40
CA ARG A 160 9.60 18.00 23.39
C ARG A 160 8.13 17.58 23.43
N ARG A 161 7.48 17.35 22.29
CA ARG A 161 6.09 16.84 22.24
C ARG A 161 5.96 15.43 22.82
N LEU A 162 6.94 14.56 22.57
CA LEU A 162 6.96 13.21 23.16
C LEU A 162 7.20 13.26 24.67
N ALA A 163 8.06 14.18 25.15
CA ALA A 163 8.26 14.41 26.58
C ALA A 163 7.02 15.01 27.26
N GLU A 164 6.31 15.93 26.59
CA GLU A 164 5.05 16.53 27.06
C GLU A 164 3.90 15.50 27.06
N GLN A 165 3.80 14.61 26.06
CA GLN A 165 2.82 13.50 26.05
C GLN A 165 3.12 12.45 27.13
N ALA A 166 4.39 12.15 27.38
CA ALA A 166 4.80 11.24 28.46
C ALA A 166 4.51 11.83 29.85
N ALA A 167 4.63 13.16 30.02
CA ALA A 167 4.28 13.85 31.26
C ALA A 167 2.76 13.94 31.49
N ALA A 168 1.97 14.01 30.41
CA ALA A 168 0.50 14.07 30.47
C ALA A 168 -0.16 12.70 30.72
N THR A 169 0.58 11.59 30.60
CA THR A 169 0.06 10.23 30.79
C THR A 169 0.62 9.61 32.08
N ARG A 170 0.34 10.24 33.23
CA ARG A 170 0.39 9.56 34.53
C ARG A 170 -1.02 9.09 34.88
N PRO A 171 -1.27 7.77 35.00
CA PRO A 171 -2.52 7.33 35.61
C PRO A 171 -2.45 7.60 37.11
N ASP A 172 -3.27 8.54 37.58
CA ASP A 172 -3.73 8.62 38.96
C ASP A 172 -4.51 7.34 39.28
N VAL A 173 -3.80 6.28 39.68
CA VAL A 173 -4.43 5.16 40.39
C VAL A 173 -4.60 5.62 41.83
N GLN A 174 -5.72 6.30 42.02
CA GLN A 174 -6.30 6.66 43.31
C GLN A 174 -6.62 5.34 44.05
N ALA A 175 -5.75 4.96 45.00
CA ALA A 175 -5.98 3.83 45.89
C ALA A 175 -7.18 4.15 46.81
N ARG A 176 -8.36 3.69 46.39
CA ARG A 176 -9.61 3.80 47.12
C ARG A 176 -9.87 2.46 47.83
N GLY A 177 -9.70 2.45 49.15
CA GLY A 177 -10.41 1.56 50.07
C GLY A 177 -9.76 0.21 50.41
N LEU A 178 -9.21 0.11 51.63
CA LEU A 178 -9.63 -0.93 52.57
C LEU A 178 -9.34 -0.43 54.00
N GLN A 179 -10.35 0.22 54.59
CA GLN A 179 -10.52 0.20 56.03
C GLN A 179 -11.07 -1.18 56.41
N ASP A 180 -10.75 -1.60 57.63
CA ASP A 180 -11.48 -2.59 58.43
C ASP A 180 -11.11 -4.07 58.23
N VAL A 181 -10.09 -4.52 58.96
CA VAL A 181 -10.19 -5.67 59.89
C VAL A 181 -8.88 -5.75 60.69
N ASP A 182 -8.79 -4.98 61.78
CA ASP A 182 -7.79 -5.21 62.83
C ASP A 182 -8.53 -5.21 64.16
N GLY A 183 -9.07 -6.38 64.51
CA GLY A 183 -10.07 -6.48 65.57
C GLY A 183 -10.47 -7.91 65.93
N ALA A 184 -9.54 -8.85 65.96
CA ALA A 184 -9.75 -10.12 66.65
C ALA A 184 -8.42 -10.85 66.84
N LEU A 185 -7.67 -10.55 67.91
CA LEU A 185 -6.72 -11.47 68.56
C LEU A 185 -6.16 -10.85 69.86
N ARG A 186 -7.03 -10.42 70.78
CA ARG A 186 -6.69 -10.24 72.20
C ARG A 186 -7.93 -10.54 73.05
N SER A 187 -8.07 -11.79 73.51
CA SER A 187 -8.76 -12.19 74.75
C SER A 187 -8.99 -13.70 74.75
N ARG A 188 -7.98 -14.45 75.18
CA ARG A 188 -8.13 -15.74 75.87
C ARG A 188 -7.02 -15.80 76.91
N SER A 189 -7.32 -15.30 78.10
CA SER A 189 -6.79 -15.85 79.33
C SER A 189 -7.99 -16.31 80.14
N THR A 190 -7.87 -17.52 80.68
CA THR A 190 -8.48 -18.01 81.93
C THR A 190 -9.33 -17.02 82.71
#